data_AF-A0A7J4S4E7-F1
#
_entry.id   AF-A0A7J4S4E7-F1
#
_cell.length_a   1.000
_cell.length_b   1.000
_cell.length_c   1.000
_cell.angle_alpha   90.00
_cell.angle_beta   90.00
_cell.angle_gamma   90.00
#
_symmetry.space_group_name_H-M   'P 1'
#
loop_
_entity.id
_entity.type
_entity.pdbx_description
1 polymer ?
#
loop_
_entity_poly.entity_id
_entity_poly.type
_entity_poly.pdbx_seq_one_letter_code
_entity_poly.pdbx_strand_id
1 'polypeptide(L)'
;MADRFFCFACGRDHRADSAAGAAHKRYSIEGGHESGGIFDDLREFYLQTKGIDTALRILGFDEVRIHPPRFGKGWPSREAVERAFRARAKRFHPDAGGDSREFRKVQWAVEILRRYRPRDG
;
A
#
# COMPACT_ATOMS: atom_id res chain seq x y z
N MET A 1 -10.24 17.53 12.84
CA MET A 1 -9.24 17.00 11.88
C MET A 1 -9.81 15.70 11.35
N ALA A 2 -10.00 15.54 10.04
CA ALA A 2 -10.71 14.37 9.51
C ALA A 2 -9.88 13.10 9.79
N ASP A 3 -10.33 12.29 10.75
CA ASP A 3 -9.73 11.01 11.17
C ASP A 3 -9.93 9.96 10.06
N ARG A 4 -9.28 10.20 8.91
CA ARG A 4 -9.42 9.38 7.71
C ARG A 4 -8.13 8.64 7.41
N PHE A 5 -8.20 7.31 7.39
CA PHE A 5 -7.08 6.45 7.02
C PHE A 5 -7.35 5.74 5.70
N PHE A 6 -6.29 5.34 5.00
CA PHE A 6 -6.41 4.55 3.78
C PHE A 6 -6.28 3.06 4.10
N CYS A 7 -7.30 2.29 3.74
CA CYS A 7 -7.32 0.84 3.91
C CYS A 7 -6.71 0.17 2.67
N PHE A 8 -5.55 -0.46 2.83
CA PHE A 8 -4.91 -1.16 1.71
C PHE A 8 -5.67 -2.42 1.26
N ALA A 9 -6.49 -3.00 2.14
CA ALA A 9 -7.23 -4.23 1.84
C ALA A 9 -8.43 -3.99 0.90
N CYS A 10 -9.01 -2.79 0.89
CA CYS A 10 -10.10 -2.43 -0.01
C CYS A 10 -9.77 -1.25 -0.95
N GLY A 11 -8.58 -0.65 -0.81
CA GLY A 11 -8.12 0.47 -1.64
C GLY A 11 -8.93 1.75 -1.46
N ARG A 12 -9.49 2.00 -0.27
CA ARG A 12 -10.38 3.14 -0.01
C ARG A 12 -10.05 3.87 1.28
N ASP A 13 -10.47 5.12 1.31
CA ASP A 13 -10.36 5.99 2.47
C ASP A 13 -11.58 5.86 3.39
N HIS A 14 -11.34 5.52 4.64
CA HIS A 14 -12.38 5.37 5.67
C HIS A 14 -12.30 6.48 6.69
N ARG A 15 -13.43 6.87 7.27
CA ARG A 15 -13.46 7.63 8.51
C ARG A 15 -13.37 6.67 9.68
N ALA A 16 -12.53 6.96 10.66
CA ALA A 16 -12.32 6.09 11.82
C ALA A 16 -13.57 5.95 12.71
N ASP A 17 -14.45 6.95 12.71
CA ASP A 17 -15.73 6.98 13.44
C ASP A 17 -16.84 6.15 12.79
N SER A 18 -16.61 5.59 11.60
CA SER A 18 -17.61 4.79 10.88
C SER A 18 -17.50 3.30 11.22
N ALA A 19 -18.63 2.57 11.15
CA ALA A 19 -18.63 1.11 11.33
C ALA A 19 -17.68 0.39 10.36
N ALA A 20 -17.64 0.82 9.10
CA ALA A 20 -16.69 0.32 8.11
C ALA A 20 -15.23 0.66 8.48
N GLY A 21 -14.99 1.86 9.01
CA GLY A 21 -13.67 2.29 9.48
C GLY A 21 -13.17 1.45 10.65
N ALA A 22 -14.03 1.15 11.63
CA ALA A 22 -13.67 0.29 12.75
C ALA A 22 -13.20 -1.10 12.28
N ALA A 23 -13.93 -1.73 11.35
CA ALA A 23 -13.57 -3.03 10.80
C ALA A 23 -12.30 -2.99 9.93
N HIS A 24 -12.03 -1.87 9.27
CA HIS A 24 -10.91 -1.75 8.32
C HIS A 24 -9.66 -1.14 8.93
N LYS A 25 -9.72 -0.64 10.16
CA LYS A 25 -8.63 0.09 10.83
C LYS A 25 -7.32 -0.70 10.85
N ARG A 26 -7.40 -2.02 11.05
CA ARG A 26 -6.25 -2.94 11.02
C ARG A 26 -5.48 -2.97 9.70
N TYR A 27 -6.17 -2.67 8.59
CA TYR A 27 -5.60 -2.61 7.24
C TYR A 27 -5.19 -1.20 6.83
N SER A 28 -5.03 -0.30 7.81
CA SER A 28 -4.46 1.02 7.59
C SER A 28 -3.00 0.94 7.11
N ILE A 29 -2.62 1.86 6.21
CA ILE A 29 -1.22 2.02 5.79
C ILE A 29 -0.35 2.60 6.89
N GLU A 30 -0.94 3.36 7.82
CA GLU A 30 -0.26 3.90 8.99
C GLU A 30 0.06 2.83 10.05
N GLY A 31 -0.57 1.65 9.98
CA GLY A 31 -0.32 0.54 10.91
C GLY A 31 -0.74 0.83 12.36
N GLY A 32 -0.34 -0.06 13.29
CA GLY A 32 -0.39 0.21 14.74
C GLY A 32 -1.77 0.22 15.41
N HIS A 33 -2.82 -0.28 14.76
CA HIS A 33 -4.18 -0.23 15.32
C HIS A 33 -4.64 -1.50 16.03
N GLU A 34 -3.93 -2.61 15.85
CA GLU A 34 -4.15 -3.87 16.56
C GLU A 34 -2.78 -4.45 16.92
N SER A 35 -2.58 -4.82 18.18
CA SER A 35 -1.31 -5.32 18.71
C SER A 35 -1.47 -6.78 19.14
N GLY A 36 -0.72 -7.71 18.50
CA GLY A 36 -0.45 -9.04 19.03
C GLY A 36 -0.75 -10.23 18.10
N GLY A 37 0.24 -11.12 17.99
CA GLY A 37 0.14 -12.53 17.60
C GLY A 37 -0.68 -12.78 16.33
N ILE A 38 -1.82 -13.44 16.47
CA ILE A 38 -2.68 -13.88 15.37
C ILE A 38 -3.15 -12.72 14.46
N PHE A 39 -3.25 -11.50 14.99
CA PHE A 39 -3.67 -10.32 14.22
C PHE A 39 -2.52 -9.75 13.38
N ASP A 40 -1.28 -9.85 13.86
CA ASP A 40 -0.10 -9.47 13.09
C ASP A 40 0.09 -10.43 11.90
N ASP A 41 -0.10 -11.73 12.13
CA ASP A 41 -0.07 -12.77 11.09
C ASP A 41 -1.15 -12.55 10.03
N LEU A 42 -2.38 -12.22 10.45
CA LEU A 42 -3.48 -11.93 9.53
C LEU A 42 -3.20 -10.67 8.70
N ARG A 43 -2.69 -9.60 9.33
CA ARG A 43 -2.36 -8.37 8.61
C ARG A 43 -1.23 -8.62 7.61
N GLU A 44 -0.20 -9.36 8.01
CA GLU A 44 0.92 -9.75 7.17
C GLU A 44 0.46 -10.58 5.96
N PHE A 45 -0.44 -11.55 6.15
CA PHE A 45 -1.07 -12.30 5.07
C PHE A 45 -1.83 -11.37 4.09
N TYR A 46 -2.58 -10.41 4.61
CA TYR A 46 -3.31 -9.44 3.78
C TYR A 46 -2.37 -8.47 3.03
N LEU A 47 -1.22 -8.13 3.60
CA LEU A 47 -0.20 -7.35 2.88
C LEU A 47 0.35 -8.12 1.68
N GLN A 48 0.69 -9.40 1.89
CA GLN A 48 1.25 -10.28 0.84
C GLN A 48 0.26 -10.63 -0.27
N THR A 49 -1.02 -10.33 -0.08
CA THR A 49 -2.09 -10.58 -1.06
C THR A 49 -2.68 -9.27 -1.58
N LYS A 50 -3.48 -8.58 -0.77
CA LYS A 50 -4.18 -7.34 -1.14
C LYS A 50 -3.26 -6.11 -1.10
N GLY A 51 -2.29 -6.09 -0.18
CA GLY A 51 -1.35 -4.97 -0.04
C GLY A 51 -0.49 -4.78 -1.28
N ILE A 52 0.06 -5.87 -1.84
CA ILE A 52 0.85 -5.83 -3.09
C ILE A 52 0.01 -5.30 -4.26
N ASP A 53 -1.20 -5.81 -4.44
CA ASP A 53 -2.13 -5.37 -5.49
C ASP A 53 -2.45 -3.87 -5.36
N THR A 54 -2.79 -3.41 -4.16
CA THR A 54 -3.03 -1.99 -3.89
C THR A 54 -1.77 -1.13 -4.10
N ALA A 55 -0.59 -1.60 -3.70
CA ALA A 55 0.66 -0.90 -3.92
C ALA A 55 0.99 -0.74 -5.42
N LEU A 56 0.74 -1.77 -6.22
CA LEU A 56 0.86 -1.71 -7.69
C LEU A 56 -0.08 -0.65 -8.28
N ARG A 57 -1.36 -0.64 -7.88
CA ARG A 57 -2.34 0.37 -8.33
C ARG A 57 -1.94 1.79 -7.93
N ILE A 58 -1.49 2.01 -6.69
CA ILE A 58 -1.00 3.33 -6.25
C ILE A 58 0.13 3.83 -7.16
N LEU A 59 1.04 2.93 -7.57
CA LEU A 59 2.12 3.24 -8.51
C LEU A 59 1.71 3.19 -10.00
N GLY A 60 0.43 2.97 -10.31
CA GLY A 60 -0.12 3.01 -11.68
C GLY A 60 0.09 1.76 -12.51
N PHE A 61 0.26 0.61 -11.85
CA PHE A 61 0.37 -0.68 -12.49
C PHE A 61 -0.98 -1.44 -12.42
N ASP A 62 -2.08 -0.77 -12.76
CA ASP A 62 -3.45 -1.31 -12.60
C ASP A 62 -3.72 -2.59 -13.41
N GLU A 63 -2.99 -2.76 -14.52
CA GLU A 63 -3.10 -3.93 -15.40
C GLU A 63 -2.24 -5.11 -14.96
N VAL A 64 -1.34 -4.91 -13.99
CA VAL A 64 -0.43 -5.96 -13.55
C VAL A 64 -1.20 -7.00 -12.74
N ARG A 65 -1.15 -8.25 -13.22
CA ARG A 65 -1.73 -9.41 -12.55
C ARG A 65 -0.61 -10.33 -12.08
N ILE A 66 -0.40 -10.39 -10.77
CA ILE A 66 0.56 -11.31 -10.14
C ILE A 66 -0.23 -12.33 -9.36
N HIS A 67 -0.08 -13.61 -9.69
CA HIS A 67 -0.78 -14.68 -8.99
C HIS A 67 0.14 -15.87 -8.68
N PRO A 68 0.35 -16.24 -7.40
CA PRO A 68 -0.07 -15.49 -6.19
C PRO A 68 0.75 -14.18 -6.02
N PRO A 69 0.21 -13.08 -5.45
CA PRO A 69 0.83 -11.75 -5.55
C PRO A 69 2.28 -11.63 -5.06
N ARG A 70 2.70 -12.39 -4.05
CA ARG A 70 4.10 -12.43 -3.59
C ARG A 70 5.01 -13.32 -4.45
N PHE A 71 4.54 -14.50 -4.86
CA PHE A 71 5.38 -15.53 -5.50
C PHE A 71 5.16 -15.70 -7.00
N GLY A 72 4.19 -14.96 -7.55
CA GLY A 72 3.80 -15.03 -8.94
C GLY A 72 4.78 -14.31 -9.84
N LYS A 73 4.75 -14.70 -11.11
CA LYS A 73 5.45 -13.98 -12.19
C LYS A 73 4.64 -12.73 -12.59
N GLY A 74 5.27 -11.80 -13.31
CA GLY A 74 4.60 -10.58 -13.80
C GLY A 74 4.89 -9.31 -12.98
N TRP A 75 5.82 -9.38 -12.03
CA TRP A 75 6.30 -8.17 -11.33
C TRP A 75 6.90 -7.16 -12.31
N PRO A 76 6.59 -5.86 -12.18
CA PRO A 76 7.30 -4.81 -12.91
C PRO A 76 8.80 -4.86 -12.57
N SER A 77 9.65 -4.43 -13.51
CA SER A 77 11.09 -4.32 -13.23
C SER A 77 11.36 -3.36 -12.06
N ARG A 78 12.50 -3.52 -11.39
CA ARG A 78 12.86 -2.68 -10.25
C ARG A 78 12.95 -1.21 -10.67
N GLU A 79 13.52 -0.97 -11.84
CA GLU A 79 13.66 0.34 -12.46
C GLU A 79 12.28 0.94 -12.78
N ALA A 80 11.34 0.13 -13.26
CA ALA A 80 9.98 0.58 -13.53
C ALA A 80 9.27 1.04 -12.25
N VAL A 81 9.39 0.27 -11.15
CA VAL A 81 8.84 0.64 -9.84
C VAL A 81 9.46 1.93 -9.33
N GLU A 82 10.80 2.03 -9.35
CA GLU A 82 11.51 3.22 -8.85
C GLU A 82 11.21 4.48 -9.69
N ARG A 83 11.09 4.34 -11.01
CA ARG A 83 10.68 5.42 -11.90
C ARG A 83 9.25 5.88 -11.60
N ALA A 84 8.32 4.94 -11.42
CA ALA A 84 6.93 5.26 -11.09
C ALA A 84 6.81 5.94 -9.72
N PHE A 85 7.58 5.47 -8.73
CA PHE A 85 7.70 6.10 -7.42
C PHE A 85 8.19 7.55 -7.54
N ARG A 86 9.34 7.79 -8.19
CA ARG A 86 9.91 9.15 -8.33
C ARG A 86 8.95 10.12 -9.01
N ALA A 87 8.27 9.68 -10.07
CA ALA A 87 7.30 10.51 -10.79
C ALA A 87 6.13 10.93 -9.90
N ARG A 88 5.56 10.01 -9.12
CA ARG A 88 4.45 10.27 -8.20
C ARG A 88 4.88 11.05 -6.97
N ALA A 89 6.03 10.71 -6.40
CA ALA A 89 6.64 11.42 -5.28
C ALA A 89 6.84 12.89 -5.64
N LYS A 90 7.40 13.19 -6.82
CA LYS A 90 7.54 14.56 -7.32
C LYS A 90 6.19 15.28 -7.46
N ARG A 91 5.15 14.59 -7.94
CA ARG A 91 3.81 15.15 -8.12
C ARG A 91 3.12 15.50 -6.80
N PHE A 92 3.25 14.65 -5.79
CA PHE A 92 2.50 14.78 -4.53
C PHE A 92 3.35 15.33 -3.38
N HIS A 93 4.62 15.69 -3.61
CA HIS A 93 5.51 16.14 -2.54
C HIS A 93 4.94 17.35 -1.79
N PRO A 94 4.81 17.30 -0.44
CA PRO A 94 4.27 18.41 0.36
C PRO A 94 5.02 19.72 0.17
N ASP A 95 6.36 19.68 0.10
CA ASP A 95 7.19 20.87 -0.11
C ASP A 95 6.97 21.54 -1.47
N ALA A 96 6.39 20.82 -2.44
CA ALA A 96 5.99 21.35 -3.73
C ALA A 96 4.50 21.77 -3.76
N GLY A 97 3.83 21.86 -2.61
CA GLY A 97 2.40 22.11 -2.49
C GLY A 97 1.52 20.90 -2.81
N GLY A 98 2.08 19.69 -2.86
CA GLY A 98 1.36 18.46 -3.15
C GLY A 98 0.54 17.92 -1.97
N ASP A 99 -0.31 16.92 -2.25
CA ASP A 99 -1.14 16.28 -1.23
C ASP A 99 -0.33 15.29 -0.36
N SER A 100 -0.08 15.69 0.89
CA SER A 100 0.65 14.88 1.88
C SER A 100 0.05 13.51 2.17
N ARG A 101 -1.24 13.31 1.91
CA ARG A 101 -1.92 12.03 2.10
C ARG A 101 -1.68 11.09 0.92
N GLU A 102 -1.77 11.62 -0.29
CA GLU A 102 -1.37 10.87 -1.48
C GLU A 102 0.12 10.56 -1.48
N PHE A 103 0.96 11.49 -1.00
CA PHE A 103 2.39 11.24 -0.84
C PHE A 103 2.68 10.07 0.11
N ARG A 104 1.98 9.99 1.25
CA ARG A 104 2.09 8.86 2.19
C ARG A 104 1.68 7.53 1.55
N LYS A 105 0.60 7.50 0.76
CA LYS A 105 0.20 6.30 0.00
C LYS A 105 1.31 5.86 -0.95
N VAL A 106 1.96 6.80 -1.65
CA VAL A 106 3.07 6.53 -2.57
C VAL A 106 4.31 5.98 -1.85
N GLN A 107 4.67 6.55 -0.70
CA GLN A 107 5.76 6.04 0.14
C GLN A 107 5.48 4.62 0.62
N TRP A 108 4.31 4.40 1.20
CA TRP A 108 3.88 3.08 1.64
C TRP A 108 3.91 2.05 0.50
N ALA A 109 3.42 2.42 -0.69
CA ALA A 109 3.37 1.52 -1.83
C ALA A 109 4.78 1.05 -2.26
N VAL A 110 5.75 1.96 -2.36
CA VAL A 110 7.12 1.56 -2.74
C VAL A 110 7.78 0.69 -1.67
N GLU A 111 7.51 0.94 -0.39
CA GLU A 111 8.03 0.12 0.72
C GLU A 111 7.48 -1.32 0.67
N ILE A 112 6.17 -1.48 0.46
CA ILE A 112 5.54 -2.79 0.32
C ILE A 112 6.13 -3.56 -0.86
N LEU A 113 6.25 -2.91 -2.02
CA LEU A 113 6.81 -3.57 -3.19
C LEU A 113 8.29 -3.94 -2.99
N ARG A 114 9.10 -3.09 -2.35
CA ARG A 114 10.49 -3.41 -2.01
C ARG A 114 10.59 -4.57 -1.02
N ARG A 115 9.70 -4.64 -0.03
CA ARG A 115 9.69 -5.69 1.00
C ARG A 115 9.34 -7.06 0.43
N TYR A 116 8.34 -7.14 -0.44
CA TYR A 116 7.80 -8.42 -0.93
C TYR A 116 8.25 -8.83 -2.31
N ARG A 117 8.99 -7.98 -3.03
CA ARG A 117 9.57 -8.35 -4.32
C ARG A 117 10.34 -9.67 -4.17
N PRO A 118 10.12 -10.65 -5.06
CA PRO A 118 10.97 -11.82 -5.14
C PRO A 118 12.43 -11.39 -5.27
N ARG A 119 13.33 -12.04 -4.54
CA ARG A 119 14.76 -11.86 -4.77
C ARG A 119 15.08 -12.49 -6.13
N ASP A 120 15.80 -11.77 -6.97
CA ASP A 120 16.39 -12.35 -8.16
C ASP A 120 17.35 -13.44 -7.66
N GLY A 121 17.03 -14.70 -7.97
CA GLY A 121 17.82 -15.88 -7.58
C GLY A 121 19.05 -16.06 -8.45
#